data_AF-A0AAP7JWY0-F1
#
_entry.id   AF-A0AAP7JWY0-F1
#
_cell.length_a   1.000
_cell.length_b   1.000
_cell.length_c   1.000
_cell.angle_alpha   90.00
_cell.angle_beta   90.00
_cell.angle_gamma   90.00
#
_symmetry.space_group_name_H-M   'P 1'
#
loop_
_entity.id
_entity.type
_entity.pdbx_description
1 polymer ?
#
loop_
_entity_poly.entity_id
_entity_poly.type
_entity_poly.pdbx_seq_one_letter_code
_entity_poly.pdbx_strand_id
1 'polypeptide(L)'
;MKPLFSEKINESLKKYQPTHVEKGLKCERCGSEYDLYKFAPTKKHPNGYEYKDGCKCEIYEEYKRNKQRKINNIFNQSNVNPSLRDATVNNYKPQNEKQVKAKQTAIEYVQGFSTKEPKSLILQGSYGTGKSHLAYAIAKAVKSKGHTVAFMHIPMLMDRIKATYNKNAVETTDELVRLLSDIDLLVLDDMGVENTEHTLNKLFSIVDNRVGK
;
A
#
# COMPACT_ATOMS: atom_id res chain seq x y z
N MET A 1 4.19 14.06 50.10
CA MET A 1 4.42 14.15 48.65
C MET A 1 3.30 15.04 48.07
N LYS A 2 3.60 16.21 47.50
CA LYS A 2 2.54 17.08 46.92
C LYS A 2 1.98 16.42 45.67
N PRO A 3 0.65 16.39 45.46
CA PRO A 3 0.06 15.78 44.27
C PRO A 3 0.51 16.52 43.00
N LEU A 4 0.78 15.77 41.93
CA LEU A 4 1.23 16.29 40.63
C LEU A 4 0.19 17.22 39.96
N PHE A 5 -1.09 17.10 40.33
CA PHE A 5 -2.19 17.88 39.77
C PHE A 5 -3.10 18.44 40.88
N SER A 6 -3.76 19.56 40.59
CA SER A 6 -4.77 20.14 41.50
C SER A 6 -6.03 19.28 41.58
N GLU A 7 -6.81 19.40 42.65
CA GLU A 7 -8.09 18.67 42.81
C GLU A 7 -9.05 18.89 41.64
N LYS A 8 -9.18 20.13 41.16
CA LYS A 8 -9.99 20.46 39.98
C LYS A 8 -9.53 19.72 38.71
N ILE A 9 -8.22 19.56 38.54
CA ILE A 9 -7.66 18.80 37.41
C ILE A 9 -7.94 17.30 37.61
N ASN A 10 -7.74 16.76 38.81
CA ASN A 10 -8.03 15.36 39.10
C ASN A 10 -9.51 15.00 38.87
N GLU A 11 -10.45 15.84 39.28
CA GLU A 11 -11.87 15.66 38.96
C GLU A 11 -12.13 15.72 37.46
N SER A 12 -11.49 16.64 36.75
CA SER A 12 -11.59 16.73 35.29
C SER A 12 -10.95 15.54 34.59
N LEU A 13 -9.97 14.88 35.20
CA LEU A 13 -9.30 13.69 34.67
C LEU A 13 -10.12 12.40 34.85
N LYS A 14 -11.05 12.36 35.82
CA LYS A 14 -11.93 11.19 36.02
C LYS A 14 -12.72 10.82 34.76
N LYS A 15 -13.09 11.79 33.92
CA LYS A 15 -13.80 11.55 32.66
C LYS A 15 -12.94 10.89 31.57
N TYR A 16 -11.62 10.88 31.74
CA TYR A 16 -10.66 10.22 30.86
C TYR A 16 -10.15 8.90 31.43
N GLN A 17 -10.70 8.44 32.57
CA GLN A 17 -10.42 7.11 33.09
C GLN A 17 -11.11 6.06 32.21
N PRO A 18 -10.49 4.91 31.98
CA PRO A 18 -11.13 3.80 31.29
C PRO A 18 -12.30 3.28 32.13
N THR A 19 -13.40 2.91 31.46
CA THR A 19 -14.55 2.23 32.09
C THR A 19 -14.29 0.75 32.31
N HIS A 20 -13.39 0.16 31.52
CA HIS A 20 -12.99 -1.24 31.63
C HIS A 20 -11.56 -1.41 31.17
N VAL A 21 -10.81 -2.26 31.88
CA VAL A 21 -9.42 -2.61 31.55
C VAL A 21 -9.28 -4.12 31.61
N GLU A 22 -8.83 -4.71 30.51
CA GLU A 22 -8.49 -6.13 30.41
C GLU A 22 -7.01 -6.25 30.04
N LYS A 23 -6.26 -7.06 30.78
CA LYS A 23 -4.78 -7.08 30.68
C LYS A 23 -4.25 -8.38 30.10
N GLY A 24 -3.07 -8.31 29.48
CA GLY A 24 -2.32 -9.49 29.03
C GLY A 24 -2.98 -10.25 27.87
N LEU A 25 -3.78 -9.56 27.05
CA LEU A 25 -4.40 -10.15 25.87
C LEU A 25 -3.36 -10.36 24.77
N LYS A 26 -3.58 -11.36 23.90
CA LYS A 26 -2.72 -11.58 22.72
C LYS A 26 -3.42 -11.13 21.44
N CYS A 27 -2.72 -10.36 20.62
CA CYS A 27 -3.23 -9.94 19.32
C CYS A 27 -3.15 -11.08 18.31
N GLU A 28 -4.29 -11.53 17.77
CA GLU A 28 -4.34 -12.59 16.74
C GLU A 28 -3.61 -12.22 15.44
N ARG A 29 -3.42 -10.92 15.16
CA ARG A 29 -2.75 -10.45 13.94
C ARG A 29 -1.24 -10.38 14.06
N CYS A 30 -0.72 -9.81 15.14
CA CYS A 30 0.73 -9.56 15.30
C CYS A 30 1.38 -10.38 16.40
N GLY A 31 0.62 -11.14 17.19
CA GLY A 31 1.11 -11.96 18.30
C GLY A 31 1.56 -11.18 19.54
N SER A 32 1.58 -9.84 19.49
CA SER A 32 1.97 -9.00 20.61
C SER A 32 0.98 -9.10 21.77
N GLU A 33 1.50 -9.06 22.99
CA GLU A 33 0.72 -8.91 24.20
C GLU A 33 0.27 -7.44 24.35
N TYR A 34 -0.97 -7.21 24.79
CA TYR A 34 -1.55 -5.88 24.94
C TYR A 34 -2.58 -5.81 26.07
N ASP A 35 -2.76 -4.60 26.60
CA ASP A 35 -3.83 -4.28 27.53
C ASP A 35 -4.94 -3.51 26.78
N LEU A 36 -6.19 -3.95 26.92
CA LEU A 36 -7.37 -3.33 26.33
C LEU A 36 -8.01 -2.36 27.30
N TYR A 37 -8.07 -1.09 26.91
CA TYR A 37 -8.73 -0.02 27.63
C TYR A 37 -10.00 0.39 26.88
N LYS A 38 -11.16 0.34 27.53
CA LYS A 38 -12.42 0.86 26.98
C LYS A 38 -12.77 2.17 27.65
N PHE A 39 -13.21 3.13 26.86
CA PHE A 39 -13.58 4.47 27.32
C PHE A 39 -15.05 4.76 27.04
N ALA A 40 -15.68 5.51 27.93
CA ALA A 40 -17.07 5.91 27.78
C ALA A 40 -17.30 6.79 26.53
N PRO A 41 -18.53 6.81 26.00
CA PRO A 41 -18.96 7.79 25.01
C PRO A 41 -18.57 9.24 25.31
N THR A 42 -18.11 9.94 24.27
CA THR A 42 -17.84 11.38 24.31
C THR A 42 -18.47 12.06 23.09
N LYS A 43 -18.51 13.40 23.07
CA LYS A 43 -18.96 14.15 21.88
C LYS A 43 -18.23 13.76 20.59
N LYS A 44 -16.94 13.39 20.68
CA LYS A 44 -16.12 12.98 19.53
C LYS A 44 -16.28 11.50 19.19
N HIS A 45 -16.58 10.67 20.20
CA HIS A 45 -16.74 9.22 20.06
C HIS A 45 -18.07 8.80 20.72
N PRO A 46 -19.22 8.93 20.03
CA PRO A 46 -20.55 8.70 20.62
C PRO A 46 -20.77 7.27 21.12
N ASN A 47 -20.00 6.30 20.62
CA ASN A 47 -20.07 4.90 21.03
C ASN A 47 -18.94 4.51 22.01
N GLY A 48 -18.18 5.49 22.52
CA GLY A 48 -16.93 5.23 23.21
C GLY A 48 -15.81 4.87 22.24
N TYR A 49 -14.66 4.52 22.78
CA TYR A 49 -13.54 4.02 21.98
C TYR A 49 -12.73 3.01 22.78
N GLU A 50 -11.98 2.19 22.05
CA GLU A 50 -11.06 1.20 22.62
C GLU A 50 -9.62 1.61 22.30
N TYR A 51 -8.70 1.28 23.19
CA TYR A 51 -7.28 1.48 23.00
C TYR A 51 -6.52 0.22 23.42
N LYS A 52 -5.65 -0.27 22.54
CA LYS A 52 -4.84 -1.47 22.77
C LYS A 52 -3.40 -1.06 23.05
N ASP A 53 -3.06 -0.89 24.32
CA ASP A 53 -1.70 -0.53 24.72
C ASP A 53 -0.76 -1.73 24.55
N GLY A 54 0.34 -1.58 23.80
CA GLY A 54 1.22 -2.68 23.40
C GLY A 54 0.92 -3.29 22.01
N CYS A 55 -0.23 -2.96 21.38
CA CYS A 55 -0.56 -3.41 20.02
C CYS A 55 -0.66 -2.25 19.03
N LYS A 56 0.22 -2.24 18.03
CA LYS A 56 0.30 -1.15 17.03
C LYS A 56 -0.48 -1.42 15.73
N CYS A 57 -1.20 -2.54 15.63
CA CYS A 57 -1.86 -2.95 14.39
C CYS A 57 -2.77 -1.88 13.80
N GLU A 58 -3.61 -1.23 14.60
CA GLU A 58 -4.55 -0.22 14.12
C GLU A 58 -3.85 1.00 13.54
N ILE A 59 -2.80 1.47 14.21
CA ILE A 59 -1.95 2.59 13.76
C ILE A 59 -1.28 2.23 12.44
N TYR A 60 -0.72 1.01 12.32
CA TYR A 60 -0.10 0.55 11.08
C TYR A 60 -1.10 0.44 9.93
N GLU A 61 -2.31 -0.07 10.18
CA GLU A 61 -3.38 -0.14 9.18
C GLU A 61 -3.86 1.24 8.73
N GLU A 62 -3.99 2.19 9.65
CA GLU A 62 -4.30 3.58 9.31
C GLU A 62 -3.18 4.23 8.49
N TYR A 63 -1.92 4.05 8.90
CA TYR A 63 -0.75 4.52 8.16
C TYR A 63 -0.74 3.98 6.73
N LYS A 64 -0.94 2.67 6.54
CA LYS A 64 -1.03 2.05 5.21
C LYS A 64 -2.19 2.58 4.39
N ARG A 65 -3.38 2.76 4.98
CA ARG A 65 -4.55 3.35 4.30
C ARG A 65 -4.26 4.78 3.83
N ASN A 66 -3.66 5.61 4.69
CA ASN A 66 -3.29 6.97 4.35
C ASN A 66 -2.23 7.02 3.24
N LYS A 67 -1.23 6.13 3.31
CA LYS A 67 -0.22 5.98 2.26
C LYS A 67 -0.85 5.55 0.93
N GLN A 68 -1.74 4.56 0.94
CA GLN A 68 -2.48 4.14 -0.26
C GLN A 68 -3.35 5.28 -0.82
N ARG A 69 -3.99 6.08 0.03
CA ARG A 69 -4.75 7.26 -0.41
C ARG A 69 -3.86 8.27 -1.09
N LYS A 70 -2.68 8.56 -0.53
CA LYS A 70 -1.68 9.45 -1.15
C LYS A 70 -1.25 8.93 -2.52
N ILE A 71 -0.96 7.62 -2.64
CA ILE A 71 -0.65 6.96 -3.92
C ILE A 71 -1.80 7.17 -4.92
N ASN A 72 -3.04 6.89 -4.51
CA ASN A 72 -4.20 7.01 -5.41
C ASN A 72 -4.42 8.46 -5.88
N ASN A 73 -4.20 9.44 -5.01
CA ASN A 73 -4.35 10.86 -5.34
C ASN A 73 -3.30 11.33 -6.36
N ILE A 74 -2.05 10.87 -6.20
CA ILE A 74 -0.95 11.27 -7.09
C ILE A 74 -1.07 10.57 -8.45
N PHE A 75 -1.37 9.27 -8.44
CA PHE A 75 -1.38 8.45 -9.65
C PHE A 75 -2.76 8.29 -10.29
N ASN A 76 -3.75 9.05 -9.83
CA ASN A 76 -5.13 9.15 -10.33
C ASN A 76 -5.58 7.90 -11.12
N GLN A 77 -6.14 6.91 -10.42
CA GLN A 77 -6.52 5.58 -10.97
C GLN A 77 -7.47 5.63 -12.18
N SER A 78 -7.98 6.80 -12.55
CA SER A 78 -8.82 7.09 -13.73
C SER A 78 -8.23 6.60 -15.05
N ASN A 79 -6.93 6.33 -15.13
CA ASN A 79 -6.23 5.94 -16.36
C ASN A 79 -5.96 4.43 -16.48
N VAL A 80 -6.46 3.61 -15.55
CA VAL A 80 -6.49 2.16 -15.77
C VAL A 80 -7.50 1.89 -16.89
N ASN A 81 -7.03 1.26 -17.96
CA ASN A 81 -7.90 0.83 -19.07
C ASN A 81 -9.16 0.16 -18.49
N PRO A 82 -10.39 0.61 -18.83
CA PRO A 82 -11.61 0.06 -18.27
C PRO A 82 -11.70 -1.48 -18.35
N SER A 83 -11.12 -2.08 -19.39
CA SER A 83 -11.04 -3.55 -19.56
C SER A 83 -10.27 -4.26 -18.43
N LEU A 84 -9.36 -3.57 -17.74
CA LEU A 84 -8.59 -4.13 -16.63
C LEU A 84 -9.32 -4.03 -15.29
N ARG A 85 -10.35 -3.19 -15.15
CA ARG A 85 -11.02 -2.95 -13.85
C ARG A 85 -11.53 -4.25 -13.21
N ASP A 86 -12.08 -5.13 -14.04
CA ASP A 86 -12.61 -6.43 -13.61
C ASP A 86 -11.57 -7.55 -13.71
N ALA A 87 -10.33 -7.26 -14.11
CA ALA A 87 -9.29 -8.27 -14.18
C ALA A 87 -9.03 -8.88 -12.80
N THR A 88 -9.02 -10.22 -12.79
CA THR A 88 -8.64 -11.08 -11.66
C THR A 88 -7.83 -12.24 -12.19
N VAL A 89 -7.11 -12.93 -11.31
CA VAL A 89 -6.37 -14.13 -11.72
C VAL A 89 -7.37 -15.23 -12.13
N ASN A 90 -8.53 -15.28 -11.47
CA ASN A 90 -9.57 -16.27 -11.73
C ASN A 90 -10.17 -16.12 -13.13
N ASN A 91 -10.51 -14.90 -13.56
CA ASN A 91 -11.13 -14.66 -14.86
C ASN A 91 -10.15 -14.55 -16.04
N TYR A 92 -8.84 -14.66 -15.80
CA TYR A 92 -7.86 -14.83 -16.87
C TYR A 92 -8.03 -16.20 -17.54
N LYS A 93 -8.25 -16.21 -18.85
CA LYS A 93 -8.50 -17.41 -19.67
C LYS A 93 -7.26 -17.74 -20.53
N PRO A 94 -6.36 -18.62 -20.06
CA PRO A 94 -5.18 -18.98 -20.83
C PRO A 94 -5.56 -19.74 -22.10
N GLN A 95 -4.85 -19.48 -23.19
CA GLN A 95 -5.08 -20.07 -24.52
C GLN A 95 -4.02 -21.10 -24.92
N ASN A 96 -2.94 -21.22 -24.14
CA ASN A 96 -1.84 -22.16 -24.39
C ASN A 96 -1.08 -22.46 -23.09
N GLU A 97 -0.20 -23.47 -23.12
CA GLU A 97 0.59 -23.91 -21.95
C GLU A 97 1.43 -22.80 -21.32
N LYS A 98 2.02 -21.90 -22.13
CA LYS A 98 2.80 -20.76 -21.61
C LYS A 98 1.92 -19.82 -20.78
N GLN A 99 0.69 -19.56 -21.23
CA GLN A 99 -0.27 -18.73 -20.50
C GLN A 99 -0.83 -19.44 -19.26
N VAL A 100 -1.02 -20.77 -19.30
CA VAL A 100 -1.36 -21.55 -18.10
C VAL A 100 -0.27 -21.40 -17.05
N LYS A 101 0.99 -21.54 -17.46
CA LYS A 101 2.15 -21.36 -16.58
C LYS A 101 2.22 -19.94 -16.03
N ALA A 102 1.99 -18.91 -16.85
CA ALA A 102 1.96 -17.52 -16.40
C ALA A 102 0.85 -17.25 -15.38
N LYS A 103 -0.35 -17.82 -15.58
CA LYS A 103 -1.45 -17.76 -14.60
C LYS A 103 -1.05 -18.41 -13.28
N GLN A 104 -0.45 -19.60 -13.33
CA GLN A 104 0.01 -20.32 -12.15
C GLN A 104 1.08 -19.53 -11.38
N THR A 105 2.08 -18.98 -12.08
CA THR A 105 3.10 -18.10 -11.47
C THR A 105 2.48 -16.86 -10.83
N ALA A 106 1.43 -16.27 -11.43
CA ALA A 106 0.72 -15.15 -10.81
C ALA A 106 0.02 -15.55 -9.50
N ILE A 107 -0.58 -16.74 -9.43
CA ILE A 107 -1.19 -17.28 -8.20
C ILE A 107 -0.13 -17.45 -7.11
N GLU A 108 0.97 -18.12 -7.44
CA GLU A 108 2.08 -18.38 -6.53
C GLU A 108 2.72 -17.09 -6.03
N TYR A 109 2.91 -16.10 -6.92
CA TYR A 109 3.43 -14.79 -6.56
C TYR A 109 2.53 -14.08 -5.55
N VAL A 110 1.22 -14.07 -5.78
CA VAL A 110 0.26 -13.48 -4.84
C VAL A 110 0.28 -14.22 -3.51
N GLN A 111 0.28 -15.56 -3.52
CA GLN A 111 0.27 -16.38 -2.31
C GLN A 111 1.52 -16.16 -1.46
N GLY A 112 2.70 -16.19 -2.08
CA GLY A 112 4.00 -16.01 -1.44
C GLY A 112 4.46 -14.56 -1.32
N PHE A 113 3.61 -13.56 -1.61
CA PHE A 113 4.00 -12.15 -1.52
C PHE A 113 4.46 -11.78 -0.10
N SER A 114 5.68 -11.27 0.03
CA SER A 114 6.30 -10.90 1.30
C SER A 114 7.12 -9.63 1.12
N THR A 115 6.97 -8.69 2.06
CA THR A 115 7.84 -7.51 2.13
C THR A 115 9.12 -7.78 2.91
N LYS A 116 9.20 -8.90 3.64
CA LYS A 116 10.41 -9.33 4.37
C LYS A 116 11.36 -10.13 3.49
N GLU A 117 10.80 -10.89 2.54
CA GLU A 117 11.53 -11.66 1.54
C GLU A 117 11.04 -11.23 0.15
N PRO A 118 11.41 -10.02 -0.30
CA PRO A 118 10.87 -9.44 -1.52
C PRO A 118 11.29 -10.24 -2.75
N LYS A 119 10.35 -10.45 -3.66
CA LYS A 119 10.58 -11.07 -4.97
C LYS A 119 10.00 -10.20 -6.08
N SER A 120 10.74 -10.07 -7.16
CA SER A 120 10.30 -9.40 -8.39
C SER A 120 9.74 -10.42 -9.38
N LEU A 121 8.76 -10.00 -10.18
CA LEU A 121 8.16 -10.81 -11.25
C LEU A 121 8.15 -10.01 -12.55
N ILE A 122 8.65 -10.63 -13.62
CA ILE A 122 8.59 -10.09 -14.98
C ILE A 122 7.63 -10.96 -15.80
N LEU A 123 6.63 -10.31 -16.40
CA LEU A 123 5.72 -10.95 -17.35
C LEU A 123 6.14 -10.54 -18.77
N GLN A 124 6.61 -11.50 -19.56
CA GLN A 124 7.10 -11.26 -20.92
C GLN A 124 6.36 -12.14 -21.93
N GLY A 125 6.10 -11.59 -23.12
CA GLY A 125 5.44 -12.28 -24.22
C GLY A 125 4.83 -11.30 -25.23
N SER A 126 4.36 -11.82 -26.36
CA SER A 126 3.78 -11.03 -27.46
C SER A 126 2.56 -10.21 -27.04
N TYR A 127 2.16 -9.25 -27.89
CA TYR A 127 0.93 -8.47 -27.71
C TYR A 127 -0.32 -9.38 -27.57
N GLY A 128 -1.34 -8.92 -26.86
CA GLY A 128 -2.61 -9.63 -26.71
C GLY A 128 -2.59 -10.88 -25.80
N THR A 129 -1.45 -11.22 -25.18
CA THR A 129 -1.34 -12.41 -24.30
C THR A 129 -1.89 -12.20 -22.87
N GLY A 130 -2.36 -10.99 -22.55
CA GLY A 130 -2.96 -10.65 -21.26
C GLY A 130 -1.97 -10.43 -20.10
N LYS A 131 -0.75 -9.98 -20.39
CA LYS A 131 0.25 -9.59 -19.38
C LYS A 131 -0.28 -8.51 -18.43
N SER A 132 -0.83 -7.43 -18.97
CA SER A 132 -1.42 -6.33 -18.18
C SER A 132 -2.60 -6.80 -17.34
N HIS A 133 -3.40 -7.75 -17.84
CA HIS A 133 -4.48 -8.39 -17.06
C HIS A 133 -3.93 -9.10 -15.83
N LEU A 134 -2.93 -9.97 -16.01
CA LEU A 134 -2.30 -10.68 -14.91
C LEU A 134 -1.61 -9.72 -13.93
N ALA A 135 -0.87 -8.72 -14.43
CA ALA A 135 -0.19 -7.75 -13.59
C ALA A 135 -1.18 -6.92 -12.75
N TYR A 136 -2.28 -6.47 -13.33
CA TYR A 136 -3.33 -5.74 -12.62
C TYR A 136 -4.09 -6.64 -11.62
N ALA A 137 -4.34 -7.90 -12.00
CA ALA A 137 -4.94 -8.89 -11.10
C ALA A 137 -4.07 -9.17 -9.87
N ILE A 138 -2.75 -9.31 -10.05
CA ILE A 138 -1.78 -9.44 -8.96
C ILE A 138 -1.85 -8.19 -8.06
N ALA A 139 -1.79 -6.99 -8.66
CA ALA A 139 -1.87 -5.73 -7.92
C ALA A 139 -3.13 -5.65 -7.04
N LYS A 140 -4.30 -6.02 -7.58
CA LYS A 140 -5.57 -6.08 -6.81
C LYS A 140 -5.51 -7.09 -5.68
N ALA A 141 -5.01 -8.29 -5.95
CA ALA A 141 -4.94 -9.34 -4.95
C ALA A 141 -3.96 -8.98 -3.81
N VAL A 142 -2.79 -8.43 -4.12
CA VAL A 142 -1.81 -7.98 -3.12
C VAL A 142 -2.36 -6.80 -2.31
N LYS A 143 -3.05 -5.84 -2.95
CA LYS A 143 -3.74 -4.75 -2.26
C LYS A 143 -4.80 -5.26 -1.29
N SER A 144 -5.57 -6.30 -1.68
CA SER A 144 -6.59 -6.91 -0.81
C SER A 144 -6.01 -7.60 0.43
N LYS A 145 -4.72 -7.98 0.40
CA LYS A 145 -3.97 -8.49 1.55
C LYS A 145 -3.45 -7.38 2.49
N GLY A 146 -3.82 -6.12 2.28
CA GLY A 146 -3.43 -5.00 3.14
C GLY A 146 -2.02 -4.45 2.83
N HIS A 147 -1.54 -4.64 1.60
CA HIS A 147 -0.30 -4.01 1.12
C HIS A 147 -0.60 -2.75 0.32
N THR A 148 0.33 -1.81 0.37
CA THR A 148 0.32 -0.62 -0.49
C THR A 148 0.75 -1.01 -1.89
N VAL A 149 -0.03 -0.60 -2.89
CA VAL A 149 0.19 -0.97 -4.29
C VAL A 149 0.02 0.23 -5.21
N ALA A 150 0.91 0.34 -6.20
CA ALA A 150 0.74 1.20 -7.37
C ALA A 150 0.81 0.37 -8.65
N PHE A 151 -0.09 0.67 -9.59
CA PHE A 151 -0.06 0.15 -10.94
C PHE A 151 0.04 1.36 -11.88
N MET A 152 1.06 1.39 -12.74
CA MET A 152 1.31 2.53 -13.61
C MET A 152 1.81 2.08 -14.97
N HIS A 153 1.35 2.75 -16.02
CA HIS A 153 1.98 2.68 -17.33
C HIS A 153 3.24 3.53 -17.33
N ILE A 154 4.35 2.99 -17.85
CA ILE A 154 5.64 3.69 -17.89
C ILE A 154 5.58 5.06 -18.57
N PRO A 155 4.91 5.23 -19.74
CA PRO A 155 4.80 6.54 -20.38
C PRO A 155 4.17 7.61 -19.46
N MET A 156 3.12 7.23 -18.74
CA MET A 156 2.44 8.13 -17.80
C MET A 156 3.31 8.51 -16.61
N LEU A 157 4.10 7.56 -16.09
CA LEU A 157 5.07 7.85 -15.04
C LEU A 157 6.08 8.90 -15.53
N MET A 158 6.57 8.78 -16.76
CA MET A 158 7.51 9.72 -17.35
C MET A 158 6.90 11.11 -17.55
N ASP A 159 5.65 11.19 -18.02
CA ASP A 159 4.95 12.47 -18.15
C ASP A 159 4.76 13.15 -16.80
N ARG A 160 4.49 12.38 -15.74
CA ARG A 160 4.39 12.92 -14.38
C ARG A 160 5.75 13.41 -13.85
N ILE A 161 6.82 12.65 -14.08
CA ILE A 161 8.19 13.09 -13.76
C ILE A 161 8.50 14.41 -14.48
N LYS A 162 8.21 14.52 -15.78
CA LYS A 162 8.40 15.77 -16.52
C LYS A 162 7.58 16.92 -15.95
N ALA A 163 6.34 16.66 -15.53
CA ALA A 163 5.47 17.68 -14.94
C ALA A 163 6.04 18.28 -13.63
N THR A 164 6.87 17.53 -12.90
CA THR A 164 7.55 18.01 -11.68
C THR A 164 8.63 19.06 -11.94
N TYR A 165 9.06 19.23 -13.20
CA TYR A 165 10.05 20.27 -13.58
C TYR A 165 9.42 21.66 -13.78
N ASN A 166 8.09 21.76 -13.75
CA ASN A 166 7.39 23.05 -13.85
C ASN A 166 7.55 23.86 -12.56
N LYS A 167 7.72 25.19 -12.68
CA LYS A 167 7.90 26.10 -11.54
C LYS A 167 6.74 26.09 -10.54
N ASN A 168 5.54 25.74 -10.99
CA ASN A 168 4.32 25.64 -10.18
C ASN A 168 3.93 24.18 -9.90
N ALA A 169 4.88 23.24 -9.96
CA ALA A 169 4.60 21.85 -9.68
C ALA A 169 4.13 21.65 -8.24
N VAL A 170 3.10 20.81 -8.07
CA VAL A 170 2.51 20.48 -6.76
C VAL A 170 3.41 19.52 -5.97
N GLU A 171 4.34 18.84 -6.64
CA GLU A 171 5.25 17.85 -6.07
C GLU A 171 6.59 17.85 -6.83
N THR A 172 7.66 17.48 -6.14
CA THR A 172 9.00 17.35 -6.70
C THR A 172 9.26 15.94 -7.24
N THR A 173 10.25 15.81 -8.13
CA THR A 173 10.70 14.49 -8.61
C THR A 173 11.14 13.58 -7.46
N ASP A 174 11.84 14.13 -6.47
CA ASP A 174 12.35 13.38 -5.33
C ASP A 174 11.23 12.86 -4.43
N GLU A 175 10.19 13.66 -4.20
CA GLU A 175 9.00 13.20 -3.47
C GLU A 175 8.29 12.06 -4.20
N LEU A 176 8.20 12.14 -5.53
CA LEU A 176 7.62 11.10 -6.37
C LEU A 176 8.44 9.80 -6.30
N VAL A 177 9.76 9.89 -6.46
CA VAL A 177 10.67 8.74 -6.38
C VAL A 177 10.62 8.12 -5.00
N ARG A 178 10.68 8.92 -3.93
CA ARG A 178 10.57 8.41 -2.54
C ARG A 178 9.25 7.69 -2.31
N LEU A 179 8.13 8.25 -2.80
CA LEU A 179 6.83 7.61 -2.70
C LEU A 179 6.84 6.25 -3.39
N LEU A 180 7.29 6.19 -4.65
CA LEU A 180 7.35 4.96 -5.46
C LEU A 180 8.28 3.90 -4.87
N SER A 181 9.40 4.32 -4.30
CA SER A 181 10.36 3.45 -3.64
C SER A 181 9.84 2.87 -2.31
N ASP A 182 8.82 3.49 -1.72
CA ASP A 182 8.25 3.06 -0.43
C ASP A 182 7.02 2.16 -0.56
N ILE A 183 6.43 2.01 -1.74
CA ILE A 183 5.25 1.16 -1.97
C ILE A 183 5.63 -0.33 -1.82
N ASP A 184 4.77 -1.14 -1.21
CA ASP A 184 5.06 -2.58 -1.04
C ASP A 184 5.17 -3.28 -2.41
N LEU A 185 4.20 -3.04 -3.31
CA LEU A 185 4.24 -3.53 -4.69
C LEU A 185 4.09 -2.39 -5.71
N LEU A 186 5.09 -2.26 -6.58
CA LEU A 186 5.08 -1.35 -7.72
C LEU A 186 4.96 -2.17 -9.01
N VAL A 187 3.85 -2.02 -9.73
CA VAL A 187 3.67 -2.61 -11.07
C VAL A 187 3.91 -1.54 -12.12
N LEU A 188 4.90 -1.79 -12.97
CA LEU A 188 5.25 -0.98 -14.14
C LEU A 188 4.78 -1.74 -15.38
N ASP A 189 3.71 -1.25 -16.00
CA ASP A 189 3.15 -1.82 -17.21
C ASP A 189 3.59 -1.06 -18.46
N ASP A 190 3.51 -1.74 -19.60
CA ASP A 190 3.78 -1.19 -20.93
C ASP A 190 5.21 -0.63 -21.09
N MET A 191 6.20 -1.51 -20.90
CA MET A 191 7.59 -1.23 -21.27
C MET A 191 7.74 -1.42 -22.79
N GLY A 192 7.29 -0.42 -23.55
CA GLY A 192 7.34 -0.40 -25.01
C GLY A 192 8.75 -0.20 -25.59
N VAL A 193 8.83 -0.16 -26.92
CA VAL A 193 10.10 -0.16 -27.69
C VAL A 193 10.78 1.21 -27.71
N GLU A 194 10.06 2.29 -27.40
CA GLU A 194 10.55 3.68 -27.46
C GLU A 194 10.87 4.25 -26.07
N ASN A 195 11.73 3.57 -25.32
CA ASN A 195 12.24 4.16 -24.06
C ASN A 195 13.48 4.99 -24.35
N THR A 196 13.40 6.29 -24.06
CA THR A 196 14.57 7.17 -24.09
C THR A 196 15.58 6.76 -23.00
N GLU A 197 16.86 7.06 -23.20
CA GLU A 197 17.89 6.85 -22.19
C GLU A 197 17.51 7.48 -20.83
N HIS A 198 16.90 8.67 -20.88
CA HIS A 198 16.36 9.34 -19.69
C HIS A 198 15.31 8.50 -18.96
N THR A 199 14.41 7.85 -19.69
CA THR A 199 13.38 6.97 -19.13
C THR A 199 14.01 5.79 -18.41
N LEU A 200 14.96 5.11 -19.07
CA LEU A 200 15.67 3.98 -18.48
C LEU A 200 16.42 4.39 -17.21
N ASN A 201 17.18 5.48 -17.25
CA ASN A 201 17.93 5.97 -16.08
C ASN A 201 17.02 6.27 -14.88
N LYS A 202 15.84 6.83 -15.11
CA LYS A 202 14.86 7.07 -14.04
C LYS A 202 14.24 5.78 -13.52
N LEU A 203 13.91 4.83 -14.39
CA LEU A 203 13.42 3.51 -13.98
C LEU A 203 14.47 2.74 -13.17
N PHE A 204 15.73 2.74 -13.60
CA PHE A 204 16.84 2.16 -12.85
C PHE A 204 16.94 2.77 -11.46
N SER A 205 16.93 4.11 -11.35
CA SER A 205 16.96 4.78 -10.05
C SER A 205 15.79 4.37 -9.15
N ILE A 206 14.59 4.20 -9.68
CA ILE A 206 13.43 3.74 -8.90
C ILE A 206 13.62 2.28 -8.45
N VAL A 207 14.13 1.40 -9.33
CA VAL A 207 14.37 -0.02 -8.99
C VAL A 207 15.48 -0.14 -7.95
N ASP A 208 16.60 0.57 -8.11
CA ASP A 208 17.75 0.52 -7.19
C ASP A 208 17.36 0.98 -5.77
N ASN A 209 16.56 2.04 -5.67
CA ASN A 209 16.03 2.52 -4.39
C ASN A 209 15.08 1.54 -3.70
N ARG A 210 14.60 0.50 -4.41
CA ARG A 210 13.73 -0.56 -3.86
C ARG A 210 14.50 -1.83 -3.50
N VAL A 211 15.59 -2.13 -4.20
CA VAL A 211 16.43 -3.32 -3.93
C VAL A 211 17.34 -3.10 -2.71
N GLY A 212 17.81 -1.87 -2.49
CA GLY A 212 18.71 -1.53 -1.38
C GLY A 212 18.05 -1.33 -0.01
N LYS A 213 16.85 -1.87 0.23
CA LYS A 213 16.09 -1.74 1.49
C LYS A 213 16.12 -3.01 2.33
#